data_AF-A0A1G2FRX8-F1
#
_entry.id   AF-A0A1G2FRX8-F1
#
_cell.length_a   1.000
_cell.length_b   1.000
_cell.length_c   1.000
_cell.angle_alpha   90.00
_cell.angle_beta   90.00
_cell.angle_gamma   90.00
#
_symmetry.space_group_name_H-M   'P 1'
#
loop_
_entity.id
_entity.type
_entity.pdbx_description
1 polymer ?
#
loop_
_entity_poly.entity_id
_entity_poly.type
_entity_poly.pdbx_seq_one_letter_code
_entity_poly.pdbx_strand_id
1 'polypeptide(L)'
;MPSQQNLSMPGPDFGGNKSSGWIKNNYHRIVSLLIIALIIAGALYFYRSYQPRPALLEPTLNQIIASQSGPTPTPTSTGRIKTNDEVKSVISNLTPKIEKSNDRIVTTAAKGNGATHLARQALKEYLKDKPELAKKLGPEQRIYIEDYLRKNLDNQSKTLHAGDQLTFPNNNIQSAIDKALTLNYSQIKNLGQYVSLVPSLMTP
;
A
#
# COMPACT_ATOMS: atom_id res chain seq x y z
N MET A 1 -55.95 73.20 21.21
CA MET A 1 -54.61 72.64 21.45
C MET A 1 -54.63 71.16 21.05
N PRO A 2 -54.23 70.78 19.83
CA PRO A 2 -54.15 69.37 19.47
C PRO A 2 -52.81 68.78 19.92
N SER A 3 -52.87 67.63 20.59
CA SER A 3 -51.73 66.83 21.02
C SER A 3 -51.14 66.07 19.82
N GLN A 4 -49.84 66.27 19.58
CA GLN A 4 -49.04 65.57 18.59
C GLN A 4 -48.93 64.08 18.97
N GLN A 5 -49.46 63.18 18.14
CA GLN A 5 -49.17 61.75 18.22
C GLN A 5 -47.96 61.43 17.32
N ASN A 6 -46.81 61.14 17.93
CA ASN A 6 -45.65 60.61 17.23
C ASN A 6 -45.96 59.19 16.73
N LEU A 7 -46.02 59.02 15.41
CA LEU A 7 -46.02 57.73 14.74
C LEU A 7 -44.60 57.14 14.78
N SER A 8 -44.34 56.27 15.75
CA SER A 8 -43.15 55.42 15.76
C SER A 8 -43.48 54.11 15.03
N MET A 9 -43.05 53.99 13.77
CA MET A 9 -43.07 52.70 13.08
C MET A 9 -41.81 51.89 13.48
N PRO A 10 -41.92 50.59 13.79
CA PRO A 10 -40.74 49.74 13.98
C PRO A 10 -40.09 49.48 12.62
N GLY A 11 -38.81 49.83 12.49
CA GLY A 11 -38.00 49.49 11.32
C GLY A 11 -37.70 47.97 11.26
N PRO A 12 -37.26 47.45 10.09
CA PRO A 12 -36.88 46.05 9.97
C PRO A 12 -35.59 45.77 10.75
N ASP A 13 -35.69 44.79 11.65
CA ASP A 13 -34.59 44.28 12.46
C ASP A 13 -33.71 43.36 11.60
N PHE A 14 -32.48 43.78 11.31
CA PHE A 14 -31.46 42.99 10.62
C PHE A 14 -30.32 42.66 11.57
N GLY A 15 -30.54 41.75 12.52
CA GLY A 15 -29.45 41.30 13.38
C GLY A 15 -29.80 40.20 14.36
N GLY A 16 -29.28 38.99 14.13
CA GLY A 16 -29.20 38.01 15.19
C GLY A 16 -28.76 36.62 14.72
N ASN A 17 -27.47 36.33 14.87
CA ASN A 17 -26.93 34.97 14.81
C ASN A 17 -27.60 34.09 15.89
N LYS A 18 -28.75 33.49 15.55
CA LYS A 18 -29.52 32.56 16.40
C LYS A 18 -29.35 31.09 15.98
N SER A 19 -28.19 30.70 15.43
CA SER A 19 -27.97 29.32 14.97
C SER A 19 -27.27 28.41 16.00
N SER A 20 -26.75 28.93 17.11
CA SER A 20 -25.89 28.14 18.01
C SER A 20 -26.62 27.17 18.95
N GLY A 21 -27.94 27.29 19.14
CA GLY A 21 -28.73 26.41 20.01
C GLY A 21 -29.26 25.17 19.32
N TRP A 22 -29.89 25.33 18.15
CA TRP A 22 -30.51 24.23 17.41
C TRP A 22 -29.47 23.24 16.83
N ILE A 23 -28.29 23.75 16.43
CA ILE A 23 -27.19 22.94 15.90
C ILE A 23 -26.58 22.05 16.99
N LYS A 24 -26.54 22.48 18.27
CA LYS A 24 -25.94 21.68 19.36
C LYS A 24 -26.74 20.41 19.65
N ASN A 25 -28.05 20.50 19.72
CA ASN A 25 -28.90 19.35 20.05
C ASN A 25 -29.06 18.37 18.88
N ASN A 26 -28.87 18.85 17.65
CA ASN A 26 -28.96 18.04 16.43
C ASN A 26 -27.59 17.79 15.77
N TYR A 27 -26.49 18.10 16.46
CA TYR A 27 -25.13 18.03 15.91
C TYR A 27 -24.83 16.63 15.37
N HIS A 28 -25.24 15.58 16.08
CA HIS A 28 -25.01 14.21 15.62
C HIS A 28 -25.69 13.90 14.28
N ARG A 29 -26.90 14.41 14.04
CA ARG A 29 -27.62 14.25 12.76
C ARG A 29 -26.96 15.08 11.65
N ILE A 30 -26.56 16.32 11.95
CA ILE A 30 -25.90 17.23 11.00
C ILE A 30 -24.53 16.68 10.58
N VAL A 31 -23.74 16.19 11.54
CA VAL A 31 -22.44 15.56 11.29
C VAL A 31 -22.58 14.29 10.46
N SER A 32 -23.59 13.46 10.73
CA SER A 32 -23.85 12.27 9.92
C SER A 32 -24.14 12.62 8.45
N LEU A 33 -24.98 13.63 8.20
CA LEU A 33 -25.24 14.11 6.84
C LEU A 33 -23.99 14.70 6.16
N LEU A 34 -23.16 15.45 6.91
CA LEU A 34 -21.90 15.98 6.40
C LEU A 34 -20.89 14.87 6.03
N ILE A 35 -20.77 13.84 6.88
CA ILE A 35 -19.91 12.69 6.61
C ILE A 35 -20.37 11.96 5.35
N ILE A 36 -21.68 11.71 5.20
CA ILE A 36 -22.23 11.07 4.00
C ILE A 36 -21.94 11.93 2.75
N ALA A 37 -22.14 13.24 2.83
CA ALA A 37 -21.83 14.16 1.73
C ALA A 37 -20.34 14.15 1.37
N LEU A 38 -19.44 14.10 2.36
CA LEU A 38 -18.00 14.00 2.14
C LEU A 38 -17.59 12.66 1.51
N ILE A 39 -18.23 11.55 1.90
CA ILE A 39 -18.00 10.24 1.29
C ILE A 39 -18.42 10.25 -0.18
N ILE A 40 -19.60 10.83 -0.50
CA ILE A 40 -20.09 10.92 -1.88
C ILE A 40 -19.18 11.83 -2.73
N ALA A 41 -18.80 13.00 -2.21
CA ALA A 41 -17.90 13.92 -2.89
C ALA A 41 -16.50 13.29 -3.09
N GLY A 42 -15.97 12.62 -2.06
CA GLY A 42 -14.73 11.88 -2.13
C GLY A 42 -14.79 10.74 -3.14
N ALA A 43 -15.89 9.97 -3.16
CA ALA A 43 -16.11 8.89 -4.12
C ALA A 43 -16.21 9.42 -5.56
N LEU A 44 -16.89 10.54 -5.80
CA LEU A 44 -16.96 11.18 -7.12
C LEU A 44 -15.60 11.75 -7.56
N TYR A 45 -14.89 12.40 -6.66
CA TYR A 45 -13.55 12.94 -6.91
C TYR A 45 -12.57 11.82 -7.25
N PHE A 46 -12.61 10.74 -6.45
CA PHE A 46 -11.83 9.53 -6.67
C PHE A 46 -12.22 8.92 -8.01
N TYR A 47 -13.50 8.64 -8.26
CA TYR A 47 -13.95 8.04 -9.51
C TYR A 47 -13.49 8.79 -10.78
N ARG A 48 -13.45 10.12 -10.75
CA ARG A 48 -12.93 10.94 -11.86
C ARG A 48 -11.40 10.83 -12.03
N SER A 49 -10.66 10.67 -10.94
CA SER A 49 -9.20 10.53 -10.98
C SER A 49 -8.72 9.11 -11.33
N TYR A 50 -9.62 8.11 -11.35
CA TYR A 50 -9.38 6.75 -11.83
C TYR A 50 -10.02 6.45 -13.19
N GLN A 51 -10.13 7.42 -14.11
CA GLN A 51 -10.37 7.04 -15.50
C GLN A 51 -9.10 6.30 -15.99
N PRO A 52 -9.16 4.98 -16.27
CA PRO A 52 -8.05 4.33 -16.95
C PRO A 52 -7.90 5.03 -18.29
N ARG A 53 -6.73 5.63 -18.55
CA ARG A 53 -6.38 6.05 -19.91
C ARG A 53 -6.67 4.85 -20.81
N PRO A 54 -7.58 4.94 -21.80
CA PRO A 54 -7.70 3.86 -22.78
C PRO A 54 -6.32 3.69 -23.38
N ALA A 55 -5.76 2.50 -23.22
CA ALA A 55 -4.45 2.16 -23.74
C ALA A 55 -4.52 2.25 -25.27
N LEU A 56 -4.20 3.42 -25.80
CA LEU A 56 -3.90 3.64 -27.21
C LEU A 56 -2.54 3.01 -27.50
N LEU A 57 -2.51 1.70 -27.68
CA LEU A 57 -1.44 0.97 -28.35
C LEU A 57 -2.06 -0.14 -29.22
N GLU A 58 -2.73 0.30 -30.28
CA GLU A 58 -2.86 -0.44 -31.54
C GLU A 58 -1.43 -0.65 -32.16
N PRO A 59 -1.28 -1.57 -33.12
CA PRO A 59 -0.28 -2.62 -33.14
C PRO A 59 1.01 -2.20 -33.87
N THR A 60 2.11 -2.06 -33.14
CA THR A 60 3.43 -1.80 -33.76
C THR A 60 4.18 -3.08 -34.16
N LEU A 61 3.66 -4.27 -33.86
CA LEU A 61 4.36 -5.53 -34.16
C LEU A 61 4.26 -5.96 -35.62
N ASN A 62 3.21 -5.56 -36.36
CA ASN A 62 3.01 -5.99 -37.75
C ASN A 62 3.72 -5.11 -38.79
N GLN A 63 4.18 -3.91 -38.43
CA GLN A 63 4.84 -2.99 -39.38
C GLN A 63 6.35 -3.26 -39.51
N ILE A 64 6.96 -3.95 -38.55
CA ILE A 64 8.37 -4.35 -38.60
C ILE A 64 8.56 -5.60 -39.48
N ILE A 65 7.51 -6.44 -39.62
CA ILE A 65 7.57 -7.72 -40.34
C ILE A 65 7.30 -7.54 -41.86
N ALA A 66 6.67 -6.45 -42.30
CA ALA A 66 6.25 -6.27 -43.69
C ALA A 66 7.30 -5.64 -44.63
N SER A 67 8.50 -5.27 -44.16
CA SER A 67 9.46 -4.49 -44.97
C SER A 67 10.74 -5.22 -45.39
N GLN A 68 10.83 -6.55 -45.30
CA GLN A 68 12.02 -7.27 -45.77
C GLN A 68 11.65 -8.46 -46.67
N SER A 69 11.54 -8.17 -47.97
CA SER A 69 11.39 -9.15 -49.05
C SER A 69 12.54 -9.00 -50.07
N GLY A 70 13.60 -9.81 -49.88
CA GLY A 70 14.53 -10.39 -50.88
C GLY A 70 15.64 -9.51 -51.52
N PRO A 71 16.70 -10.11 -52.14
CA PRO A 71 17.15 -11.50 -52.15
C PRO A 71 18.66 -11.74 -51.82
N THR A 72 18.97 -13.02 -51.59
CA THR A 72 20.21 -13.74 -51.24
C THR A 72 21.37 -13.65 -52.29
N PRO A 73 22.65 -14.01 -51.96
CA PRO A 73 23.08 -15.41 -51.89
C PRO A 73 24.02 -15.83 -50.71
N THR A 74 23.75 -17.04 -50.24
CA THR A 74 24.42 -18.03 -49.36
C THR A 74 25.88 -18.34 -49.85
N PRO A 75 26.84 -18.97 -49.08
CA PRO A 75 26.51 -20.09 -48.20
C PRO A 75 27.33 -20.45 -46.92
N THR A 76 26.67 -21.30 -46.11
CA THR A 76 27.19 -22.35 -45.19
C THR A 76 27.73 -21.88 -43.82
N SER A 77 27.33 -22.36 -42.63
CA SER A 77 26.58 -23.56 -42.20
C SER A 77 26.04 -23.43 -40.75
N THR A 78 24.91 -24.10 -40.50
CA THR A 78 24.52 -24.85 -39.28
C THR A 78 24.13 -24.09 -37.99
N GLY A 79 22.85 -24.25 -37.61
CA GLY A 79 22.39 -24.02 -36.23
C GLY A 79 20.89 -23.75 -36.06
N ARG A 80 20.03 -24.71 -36.37
CA ARG A 80 18.57 -24.65 -36.15
C ARG A 80 18.24 -25.00 -34.70
N ILE A 81 17.64 -24.10 -33.91
CA ILE A 81 16.76 -24.48 -32.79
C ILE A 81 15.55 -23.52 -32.69
N LYS A 82 14.38 -24.14 -32.71
CA LYS A 82 13.07 -23.61 -32.29
C LYS A 82 13.04 -23.61 -30.76
N THR A 83 12.41 -22.62 -30.11
CA THR A 83 11.22 -22.79 -29.23
C THR A 83 10.93 -21.54 -28.41
N ASN A 84 9.65 -21.20 -28.36
CA ASN A 84 9.06 -20.03 -27.70
C ASN A 84 8.73 -20.31 -26.22
N ASP A 85 9.52 -21.16 -25.55
CA ASP A 85 9.26 -21.63 -24.17
C ASP A 85 10.30 -21.13 -23.15
N GLU A 86 11.39 -20.50 -23.61
CA GLU A 86 12.53 -20.15 -22.74
C GLU A 86 12.32 -18.83 -21.97
N VAL A 87 11.48 -17.91 -22.47
CA VAL A 87 11.22 -16.62 -21.81
C VAL A 87 10.33 -16.77 -20.56
N LYS A 88 9.50 -17.82 -20.48
CA LYS A 88 8.65 -18.09 -19.31
C LYS A 88 9.40 -18.75 -18.16
N SER A 89 10.48 -19.48 -18.46
CA SER A 89 11.30 -20.18 -17.47
C SER A 89 12.28 -19.25 -16.74
N VAL A 90 12.78 -18.21 -17.42
CA VAL A 90 13.71 -17.23 -16.82
C VAL A 90 13.01 -16.31 -15.81
N ILE A 91 11.75 -15.94 -16.03
CA ILE A 91 10.99 -15.10 -15.06
C ILE A 91 10.54 -15.94 -13.84
N SER A 92 10.36 -17.25 -14.00
CA SER A 92 9.93 -18.13 -12.89
C SER A 92 11.02 -18.37 -11.84
N ASN A 93 12.28 -18.01 -12.12
CA ASN A 93 13.45 -18.25 -11.27
C ASN A 93 14.18 -16.95 -10.86
N LEU A 94 13.50 -15.80 -10.76
CA LEU A 94 14.09 -14.66 -10.07
C LEU A 94 14.26 -15.03 -8.58
N THR A 95 15.50 -15.32 -8.20
CA THR A 95 15.91 -15.48 -6.81
C THR A 95 15.53 -14.21 -6.04
N PRO A 96 14.97 -14.33 -4.82
CA PRO A 96 14.64 -13.17 -4.01
C PRO A 96 15.92 -12.38 -3.74
N LYS A 97 16.02 -11.20 -4.35
CA LYS A 97 17.14 -10.29 -4.17
C LYS A 97 16.84 -9.34 -3.03
N ILE A 98 17.76 -9.27 -2.07
CA ILE A 98 17.73 -8.33 -0.96
C ILE A 98 18.88 -7.35 -1.16
N GLU A 99 18.55 -6.07 -1.24
CA GLU A 99 19.52 -4.98 -1.31
C GLU A 99 19.42 -4.18 -0.03
N LYS A 100 20.51 -4.17 0.74
CA LYS A 100 20.62 -3.42 1.99
C LYS A 100 21.37 -2.13 1.73
N SER A 101 20.75 -1.01 2.06
CA SER A 101 21.37 0.30 2.13
C SER A 101 21.45 0.77 3.59
N ASN A 102 22.14 1.89 3.83
CA ASN A 102 22.33 2.45 5.16
C ASN A 102 21.00 2.82 5.84
N ASP A 103 19.98 3.24 5.08
CA ASP A 103 18.72 3.77 5.60
C ASP A 103 17.49 2.89 5.31
N ARG A 104 17.62 1.88 4.44
CA ARG A 104 16.49 1.08 3.96
C ARG A 104 16.94 -0.31 3.49
N ILE A 105 15.99 -1.23 3.49
CA ILE A 105 16.15 -2.57 2.93
C ILE A 105 15.14 -2.72 1.80
N VAL A 106 15.63 -3.02 0.59
CA VAL A 106 14.81 -3.28 -0.58
C VAL A 106 14.76 -4.79 -0.79
N THR A 107 13.55 -5.34 -0.93
CA THR A 107 13.34 -6.76 -1.19
C THR A 107 12.57 -6.95 -2.48
N THR A 108 13.01 -7.92 -3.28
CA THR A 108 12.40 -8.26 -4.57
C THR A 108 11.48 -9.47 -4.42
N ALA A 109 10.23 -9.34 -4.88
CA ALA A 109 9.26 -10.41 -4.93
C ALA A 109 9.71 -11.53 -5.87
N ALA A 110 9.73 -12.75 -5.38
CA ALA A 110 9.75 -13.95 -6.21
C ALA A 110 8.32 -14.47 -6.40
N LYS A 111 8.14 -15.44 -7.30
CA LYS A 111 6.85 -16.11 -7.49
C LYS A 111 6.35 -16.70 -6.17
N GLY A 112 5.12 -16.36 -5.78
CA GLY A 112 4.50 -16.80 -4.52
C GLY A 112 4.84 -15.94 -3.29
N ASN A 113 5.76 -14.97 -3.41
CA ASN A 113 6.01 -14.02 -2.33
C ASN A 113 4.93 -12.94 -2.29
N GLY A 114 4.28 -12.81 -1.13
CA GLY A 114 3.44 -11.66 -0.80
C GLY A 114 4.20 -10.58 -0.02
N ALA A 115 3.55 -9.44 0.23
CA ALA A 115 4.12 -8.34 1.02
C ALA A 115 4.58 -8.81 2.41
N THR A 116 3.83 -9.74 3.01
CA THR A 116 4.17 -10.42 4.27
C THR A 116 5.52 -11.14 4.22
N HIS A 117 5.80 -11.88 3.14
CA HIS A 117 7.06 -12.61 2.97
C HIS A 117 8.23 -11.62 2.84
N LEU A 118 8.02 -10.54 2.10
CA LEU A 118 9.02 -9.49 1.89
C LEU A 118 9.32 -8.71 3.17
N ALA A 119 8.30 -8.40 3.98
CA ALA A 119 8.47 -7.79 5.30
C ALA A 119 9.30 -8.68 6.23
N ARG A 120 9.03 -9.99 6.23
CA ARG A 120 9.81 -10.97 7.01
C ARG A 120 11.27 -11.03 6.58
N GLN A 121 11.52 -11.03 5.27
CA GLN A 121 12.89 -10.99 4.73
C GLN A 121 13.61 -9.70 5.13
N ALA A 122 12.94 -8.55 5.05
CA ALA A 122 13.51 -7.27 5.45
C ALA A 122 13.85 -7.25 6.95
N LEU A 123 12.97 -7.75 7.81
CA LEU A 123 13.25 -7.88 9.24
C LEU A 123 14.43 -8.81 9.50
N LYS A 124 14.48 -9.99 8.85
CA LYS A 124 15.60 -10.93 8.98
C LYS A 124 16.91 -10.27 8.61
N GLU A 125 16.95 -9.53 7.51
CA GLU A 125 18.13 -8.79 7.05
C GLU A 125 18.54 -7.67 8.02
N TYR A 126 17.57 -6.95 8.58
CA TYR A 126 17.81 -5.89 9.57
C TYR A 126 18.44 -6.42 10.86
N LEU A 127 18.05 -7.62 11.28
CA LEU A 127 18.48 -8.26 12.52
C LEU A 127 19.82 -9.00 12.41
N LYS A 128 20.33 -9.27 11.20
CA LYS A 128 21.63 -9.95 11.00
C LYS A 128 22.78 -9.30 11.79
N ASP A 129 22.80 -7.97 11.81
CA ASP A 129 23.86 -7.21 12.49
C ASP A 129 23.50 -6.89 13.96
N LYS A 130 22.36 -7.36 14.45
CA LYS A 130 21.81 -7.03 15.78
C LYS A 130 21.35 -8.31 16.51
N PRO A 131 22.26 -9.26 16.78
CA PRO A 131 21.91 -10.56 17.36
C PRO A 131 21.23 -10.43 18.73
N GLU A 132 21.65 -9.47 19.55
CA GLU A 132 21.04 -9.21 20.86
C GLU A 132 19.59 -8.72 20.76
N LEU A 133 19.26 -7.97 19.70
CA LEU A 133 17.89 -7.56 19.43
C LEU A 133 17.06 -8.74 18.93
N ALA A 134 17.64 -9.60 18.08
CA ALA A 134 16.98 -10.79 17.58
C ALA A 134 16.56 -11.75 18.71
N LYS A 135 17.41 -11.91 19.74
CA LYS A 135 17.12 -12.75 20.93
C LYS A 135 15.96 -12.22 21.77
N LYS A 136 15.70 -10.91 21.76
CA LYS A 136 14.58 -10.28 22.50
C LYS A 136 13.23 -10.45 21.81
N LEU A 137 13.23 -10.83 20.53
CA LEU A 137 12.02 -10.93 19.72
C LEU A 137 11.55 -12.37 19.64
N GLY A 138 10.50 -12.69 20.40
CA GLY A 138 9.79 -13.95 20.29
C GLY A 138 9.00 -14.07 18.98
N PRO A 139 8.44 -15.25 18.69
CA PRO A 139 7.64 -15.49 17.49
C PRO A 139 6.44 -14.54 17.38
N GLU A 140 5.75 -14.25 18.47
CA GLU A 140 4.60 -13.35 18.51
C GLU A 140 4.98 -11.91 18.16
N GLN A 141 6.11 -11.41 18.71
CA GLN A 141 6.62 -10.09 18.37
C GLN A 141 6.99 -10.01 16.89
N ARG A 142 7.56 -11.08 16.33
CA ARG A 142 7.90 -11.15 14.90
C ARG A 142 6.66 -11.11 14.01
N ILE A 143 5.58 -11.80 14.37
CA ILE A 143 4.29 -11.70 13.67
C ILE A 143 3.74 -10.27 13.73
N TYR A 144 3.80 -9.63 14.89
CA TYR A 144 3.38 -8.23 15.03
C TYR A 144 4.18 -7.30 14.11
N ILE A 145 5.52 -7.43 14.11
CA ILE A 145 6.40 -6.58 13.29
C ILE A 145 6.09 -6.78 11.81
N GLU A 146 5.91 -8.01 11.37
CA GLU A 146 5.57 -8.34 9.99
C GLU A 146 4.25 -7.68 9.55
N ASP A 147 3.19 -7.82 10.34
CA ASP A 147 1.91 -7.21 10.02
C ASP A 147 1.98 -5.67 10.08
N TYR A 148 2.71 -5.12 11.04
CA TYR A 148 2.97 -3.69 11.12
C TYR A 148 3.68 -3.19 9.85
N LEU A 149 4.78 -3.82 9.45
CA LEU A 149 5.54 -3.43 8.26
C LEU A 149 4.66 -3.51 7.01
N ARG A 150 3.89 -4.59 6.85
CA ARG A 150 2.95 -4.75 5.74
C ARG A 150 1.91 -3.64 5.66
N LYS A 151 1.36 -3.22 6.80
CA LYS A 151 0.33 -2.16 6.89
C LYS A 151 0.90 -0.75 6.65
N ASN A 152 2.19 -0.56 6.87
CA ASN A 152 2.86 0.73 6.69
C ASN A 152 3.58 0.83 5.33
N LEU A 153 3.22 -0.02 4.37
CA LEU A 153 3.66 0.12 2.99
C LEU A 153 2.65 0.97 2.21
N ASP A 154 3.16 1.88 1.38
CA ASP A 154 2.32 2.75 0.52
C ASP A 154 1.43 1.95 -0.45
N ASN A 155 1.79 0.69 -0.74
CA ASN A 155 1.12 -0.18 -1.71
C ASN A 155 0.39 -1.35 -1.05
N GLN A 156 -0.26 -1.13 0.09
CA GLN A 156 -0.89 -2.19 0.90
C GLN A 156 -1.88 -3.09 0.13
N SER A 157 -2.57 -2.55 -0.88
CA SER A 157 -3.56 -3.28 -1.71
C SER A 157 -3.03 -3.77 -3.06
N LYS A 158 -1.76 -3.57 -3.36
CA LYS A 158 -1.19 -3.97 -4.65
C LYS A 158 -0.86 -5.46 -4.63
N THR A 159 -1.44 -6.21 -5.58
CA THR A 159 -0.97 -7.57 -5.88
C THR A 159 0.46 -7.51 -6.38
N LEU A 160 1.37 -8.22 -5.72
CA LEU A 160 2.77 -8.29 -6.12
C LEU A 160 2.98 -9.31 -7.22
N HIS A 161 3.78 -8.95 -8.22
CA HIS A 161 4.28 -9.83 -9.26
C HIS A 161 5.75 -10.14 -8.99
N ALA A 162 6.25 -11.25 -9.55
CA ALA A 162 7.68 -11.55 -9.48
C ALA A 162 8.49 -10.41 -10.13
N GLY A 163 9.54 -9.95 -9.46
CA GLY A 163 10.33 -8.78 -9.84
C GLY A 163 9.90 -7.47 -9.19
N ASP A 164 8.69 -7.37 -8.61
CA ASP A 164 8.27 -6.18 -7.87
C ASP A 164 9.18 -5.96 -6.66
N GLN A 165 9.50 -4.69 -6.38
CA GLN A 165 10.34 -4.32 -5.25
C GLN A 165 9.53 -3.61 -4.16
N LEU A 166 9.78 -3.97 -2.91
CA LEU A 166 9.28 -3.26 -1.75
C LEU A 166 10.44 -2.68 -0.96
N THR A 167 10.29 -1.42 -0.56
CA THR A 167 11.28 -0.72 0.27
C THR A 167 10.78 -0.66 1.70
N PHE A 168 11.64 -1.07 2.63
CA PHE A 168 11.41 -1.03 4.06
C PHE A 168 12.42 -0.07 4.69
N PRO A 169 12.02 1.18 5.00
CA PRO A 169 12.87 2.13 5.70
C PRO A 169 13.27 1.60 7.10
N ASN A 170 14.53 1.80 7.49
CA ASN A 170 15.07 1.29 8.76
C ASN A 170 14.34 1.90 9.97
N ASN A 171 13.90 3.16 9.89
CA ASN A 171 13.08 3.80 10.92
C ASN A 171 11.72 3.10 11.13
N ASN A 172 11.11 2.60 10.06
CA ASN A 172 9.85 1.86 10.14
C ASN A 172 10.06 0.48 10.77
N ILE A 173 11.15 -0.20 10.43
CA ILE A 173 11.53 -1.48 11.07
C ILE A 173 11.81 -1.28 12.56
N GLN A 174 12.56 -0.23 12.91
CA GLN A 174 12.83 0.09 14.31
C GLN A 174 11.55 0.42 15.08
N SER A 175 10.67 1.25 14.51
CA SER A 175 9.38 1.60 15.13
C SER A 175 8.49 0.37 15.35
N ALA A 176 8.51 -0.58 14.41
CA ALA A 176 7.77 -1.83 14.53
C ALA A 176 8.32 -2.68 15.69
N ILE A 177 9.65 -2.78 15.82
CA ILE A 177 10.32 -3.50 16.90
C ILE A 177 10.01 -2.87 18.25
N ASP A 178 10.12 -1.55 18.37
CA ASP A 178 9.88 -0.83 19.62
C ASP A 178 8.44 -1.06 20.09
N LYS A 179 7.46 -1.02 19.18
CA LYS A 179 6.06 -1.35 19.47
C LYS A 179 5.88 -2.82 19.87
N ALA A 180 6.56 -3.73 19.19
CA ALA A 180 6.47 -5.17 19.48
C ALA A 180 7.00 -5.52 20.88
N LEU A 181 8.04 -4.84 21.34
CA LEU A 181 8.61 -5.03 22.68
C LEU A 181 7.70 -4.49 23.80
N THR A 182 6.74 -3.62 23.46
CA THR A 182 5.79 -3.02 24.40
C THR A 182 4.44 -3.76 24.47
N LEU A 183 4.30 -4.88 23.75
CA LEU A 183 3.05 -5.65 23.72
C LEU A 183 2.71 -6.20 25.10
N ASN A 184 1.45 -6.05 25.49
CA ASN A 184 0.95 -6.62 26.73
C ASN A 184 0.64 -8.13 26.59
N TYR A 185 0.45 -8.81 27.72
CA TYR A 185 0.21 -10.26 27.74
C TYR A 185 -1.00 -10.69 26.89
N SER A 186 -2.10 -9.91 26.90
CA SER A 186 -3.28 -10.24 26.10
C SER A 186 -2.99 -10.15 24.60
N GLN A 187 -2.23 -9.15 24.17
CA GLN A 187 -1.81 -9.00 22.78
C GLN A 187 -0.91 -10.15 22.35
N ILE A 188 0.09 -10.52 23.18
CA ILE A 188 0.97 -11.67 22.91
C ILE A 188 0.15 -12.96 22.80
N LYS A 189 -0.76 -13.21 23.75
CA LYS A 189 -1.63 -14.40 23.73
C LYS A 189 -2.47 -14.48 22.45
N ASN A 190 -3.05 -13.35 22.01
CA ASN A 190 -3.83 -13.28 20.79
C ASN A 190 -2.99 -13.51 19.53
N LEU A 191 -1.71 -13.11 19.54
CA LEU A 191 -0.78 -13.35 18.43
C LEU A 191 -0.31 -14.80 18.36
N GLY A 192 -0.26 -15.50 19.50
CA GLY A 192 0.16 -16.90 19.59
C GLY A 192 -0.59 -17.83 18.63
N GLN A 193 -1.87 -17.57 18.35
CA GLN A 193 -2.66 -18.39 17.41
C GLN A 193 -2.12 -18.36 15.97
N TYR A 194 -1.38 -17.30 15.60
CA TYR A 194 -0.82 -17.14 14.26
C TYR A 194 0.60 -17.69 14.13
N VAL A 195 1.28 -17.96 15.24
CA VAL A 195 2.66 -18.48 15.25
C VAL A 195 2.74 -19.84 14.55
N SER A 196 1.75 -20.72 14.79
CA SER A 196 1.68 -22.05 14.15
C SER A 196 1.51 -22.00 12.64
N LEU A 197 0.97 -20.90 12.10
CA LEU A 197 0.80 -20.69 10.66
C LEU A 197 2.12 -20.26 9.99
N VAL A 198 3.16 -19.95 10.77
CA VAL A 198 4.46 -19.52 10.28
C VAL A 198 5.59 -20.35 10.91
N PRO A 199 5.76 -21.62 10.49
CA PRO A 199 6.75 -22.53 11.07
C PRO A 199 8.19 -21.99 11.05
N SER A 200 8.53 -21.14 10.08
CA SER A 200 9.85 -20.52 9.96
C SER A 200 10.24 -19.61 11.13
N LEU A 201 9.29 -19.25 12.00
CA LEU A 201 9.57 -18.45 13.21
C LEU A 201 9.77 -19.30 14.46
N MET A 202 9.47 -20.60 14.41
CA MET A 202 9.57 -21.53 15.55
C MET A 202 10.94 -22.22 15.63
N THR A 203 11.74 -22.14 14.57
CA THR A 203 13.11 -22.67 14.54
C THR A 203 14.11 -21.62 15.04
N PRO A 204 14.98 -21.95 16.00
CA PRO A 204 16.00 -21.04 16.54
C PRO A 204 17.07 -20.64 15.53
#